data_AF-A0A7C8ZML8-F1
#
_entry.id   AF-A0A7C8ZML8-F1
#
_cell.length_a   1.000
_cell.length_b   1.000
_cell.length_c   1.000
_cell.angle_alpha   90.00
_cell.angle_beta   90.00
_cell.angle_gamma   90.00
#
_symmetry.space_group_name_H-M   'P 1'
#
loop_
_entity.id
_entity.type
_entity.pdbx_description
1 polymer ?
#
loop_
_entity_poly.entity_id
_entity_poly.type
_entity_poly.pdbx_seq_one_letter_code
_entity_poly.pdbx_strand_id
1 'polypeptide(L)'
;MAEEDGRPLLKDEDEQQKQVSSSPAKEFVYESKKLWHIAGPAIFTAVCQYSLGALTQTFAGLVGDLELAAVSVENSVIAGLAFGVMLGMGSALETLCGQAFGAGKLRMLGIYMQRSWVILIFTSFLLTPIYIYSPPILQFFGETEEISQAAGEFALWMIPQLFAYAFNFPIQKFLQAQRKVLVMAWISAIVLVIHALLSWVFMLQWGWGLVG
;
A
#
# COMPACT_ATOMS: atom_id res chain seq x y z
N MET A 1 43.90 -18.87 -51.87
CA MET A 1 44.74 -17.68 -52.00
C MET A 1 43.83 -16.50 -51.71
N ALA A 2 44.06 -15.88 -50.56
CA ALA A 2 43.30 -14.75 -50.05
C ALA A 2 43.74 -13.46 -50.77
N GLU A 3 42.82 -12.53 -50.94
CA GLU A 3 43.15 -11.11 -50.78
C GLU A 3 41.91 -10.38 -50.25
N GLU A 4 42.05 -9.94 -49.01
CA GLU A 4 41.13 -9.18 -48.20
C GLU A 4 41.38 -7.68 -48.41
N ASP A 5 40.29 -6.94 -48.28
CA ASP A 5 40.20 -5.63 -47.64
C ASP A 5 40.77 -4.38 -48.34
N GLY A 6 39.97 -3.33 -48.22
CA GLY A 6 40.22 -2.00 -48.75
C GLY A 6 39.03 -1.06 -48.52
N ARG A 7 38.21 -1.28 -47.48
CA ARG A 7 37.22 -0.30 -47.03
C ARG A 7 37.57 0.13 -45.60
N PRO A 8 37.65 1.44 -45.30
CA PRO A 8 38.19 1.88 -44.02
C PRO A 8 37.26 1.47 -42.87
N LEU A 9 37.78 0.60 -41.98
CA LEU A 9 37.19 0.15 -40.72
C LEU A 9 37.40 1.16 -39.58
N LEU A 10 37.26 2.47 -39.83
CA LEU A 10 37.47 3.50 -38.80
C LEU A 10 36.40 4.61 -38.89
N LYS A 11 35.15 4.23 -38.66
CA LYS A 11 34.06 5.17 -38.34
C LYS A 11 33.32 4.85 -37.04
N ASP A 12 33.82 3.89 -36.26
CA ASP A 12 33.17 3.43 -35.02
C ASP A 12 33.88 3.90 -33.74
N GLU A 13 35.08 4.50 -33.84
CA GLU A 13 35.81 4.95 -32.65
C GLU A 13 35.23 6.25 -32.06
N ASP A 14 34.73 7.17 -32.89
CA ASP A 14 34.14 8.44 -32.42
C ASP A 14 32.75 8.26 -31.78
N GLU A 15 32.00 7.21 -32.12
CA GLU A 15 30.71 6.91 -31.48
C GLU A 15 30.87 6.10 -30.19
N GLN A 16 31.90 5.25 -30.08
CA GLN A 16 32.20 4.51 -28.85
C GLN A 16 32.89 5.38 -27.78
N GLN A 17 33.65 6.40 -28.18
CA GLN A 17 34.36 7.26 -27.23
C GLN A 17 33.43 8.27 -26.51
N LYS A 18 32.19 8.44 -26.97
CA LYS A 18 31.16 9.22 -26.27
C LYS A 18 30.52 8.48 -25.09
N GLN A 19 30.80 7.18 -24.93
CA GLN A 19 30.14 6.32 -23.95
C GLN A 19 30.95 6.08 -22.66
N VAL A 20 32.22 6.49 -22.59
CA VAL A 20 33.14 6.14 -21.47
C VAL A 20 33.60 7.34 -20.61
N SER A 21 33.00 8.53 -20.75
CA SER A 21 33.35 9.69 -19.92
C SER A 21 32.17 10.35 -19.18
N SER A 22 31.16 9.58 -18.77
CA SER A 22 30.26 10.07 -17.72
C SER A 22 31.03 10.09 -16.41
N SER A 23 31.41 11.28 -15.94
CA SER A 23 31.86 11.46 -14.55
C SER A 23 30.93 10.68 -13.62
N PRO A 24 31.44 9.95 -12.60
CA PRO A 24 30.61 9.22 -11.64
C PRO A 24 29.44 10.05 -11.08
N ALA A 25 29.65 11.37 -10.97
CA ALA A 25 28.60 12.32 -10.57
C ALA A 25 27.45 12.42 -11.59
N LYS A 26 27.72 12.40 -12.90
CA LYS A 26 26.70 12.44 -13.94
C LYS A 26 25.89 11.15 -13.99
N GLU A 27 26.55 10.00 -13.83
CA GLU A 27 25.89 8.70 -13.77
C GLU A 27 25.03 8.56 -12.51
N PHE A 28 25.55 8.98 -11.36
CA PHE A 28 24.80 9.06 -10.12
C PHE A 28 23.55 9.94 -10.24
N VAL A 29 23.67 11.15 -10.79
CA VAL A 29 22.52 12.05 -10.99
C VAL A 29 21.49 11.43 -11.93
N TYR A 30 21.93 10.75 -12.97
CA TYR A 30 21.03 10.08 -13.93
C TYR A 30 20.24 8.94 -13.28
N GLU A 31 20.90 8.05 -12.55
CA GLU A 31 20.24 6.95 -11.83
C GLU A 31 19.36 7.45 -10.68
N SER A 32 19.82 8.48 -9.95
CA SER A 32 19.03 9.14 -8.90
C SER A 32 17.73 9.73 -9.47
N LYS A 33 17.80 10.38 -10.64
CA LYS A 33 16.61 10.93 -11.30
C LYS A 33 15.61 9.84 -11.69
N LYS A 34 16.06 8.69 -12.18
CA LYS A 34 15.18 7.54 -12.46
C LYS A 34 14.55 6.98 -11.19
N LEU A 35 15.32 6.86 -10.12
CA LEU A 35 14.83 6.36 -8.84
C LEU A 35 13.74 7.28 -8.30
N TRP A 36 13.97 8.60 -8.29
CA TRP A 36 12.99 9.59 -7.83
C TRP A 36 11.72 9.63 -8.65
N HIS A 37 11.78 9.33 -9.95
CA HIS A 37 10.59 9.22 -10.79
C HIS A 37 9.63 8.11 -10.32
N ILE A 38 10.15 7.09 -9.63
CA ILE A 38 9.35 5.98 -9.08
C ILE A 38 9.08 6.20 -7.58
N ALA A 39 10.11 6.59 -6.82
CA ALA A 39 10.03 6.76 -5.38
C ALA A 39 9.12 7.92 -4.97
N GLY A 40 9.17 9.06 -5.67
CA GLY A 40 8.34 10.23 -5.35
C GLY A 40 6.84 9.91 -5.33
N PRO A 41 6.26 9.37 -6.42
CA PRO A 41 4.87 8.95 -6.43
C PRO A 41 4.54 7.83 -5.42
N ALA A 42 5.47 6.91 -5.16
CA ALA A 42 5.26 5.85 -4.17
C ALA A 42 5.20 6.40 -2.73
N ILE A 43 6.08 7.33 -2.38
CA ILE A 43 6.06 8.04 -1.09
C ILE A 43 4.76 8.82 -0.95
N PHE A 44 4.36 9.57 -1.97
CA PHE A 44 3.10 10.30 -1.95
C PHE A 44 1.89 9.37 -1.78
N THR A 45 1.88 8.23 -2.49
CA THR A 45 0.85 7.19 -2.32
C THR A 45 0.78 6.73 -0.86
N ALA A 46 1.92 6.43 -0.24
CA ALA A 46 1.99 6.01 1.15
C ALA A 46 1.47 7.11 2.11
N VAL A 47 1.87 8.37 1.89
CA VAL A 47 1.37 9.51 2.69
C VAL A 47 -0.15 9.62 2.60
N CYS A 48 -0.73 9.52 1.40
CA CYS A 48 -2.19 9.54 1.24
C CYS A 48 -2.86 8.37 1.97
N GLN A 49 -2.30 7.16 1.88
CA GLN A 49 -2.87 5.98 2.55
C GLN A 49 -2.82 6.08 4.08
N TYR A 50 -1.69 6.53 4.66
CA TYR A 50 -1.60 6.75 6.10
C TYR A 50 -2.47 7.91 6.57
N SER A 51 -2.71 8.90 5.72
CA SER A 51 -3.61 10.01 6.02
C SER A 51 -5.07 9.57 6.15
N LEU A 52 -5.49 8.45 5.54
CA LEU A 52 -6.85 7.92 5.73
C LEU A 52 -7.11 7.59 7.21
N GLY A 53 -6.20 6.84 7.85
CA GLY A 53 -6.30 6.51 9.26
C GLY A 53 -6.21 7.74 10.16
N ALA A 54 -5.30 8.66 9.84
CA ALA A 54 -5.16 9.92 10.59
C ALA A 54 -6.44 10.78 10.53
N LEU A 55 -7.10 10.84 9.36
CA LEU A 55 -8.37 11.55 9.21
C LEU A 55 -9.48 10.88 10.00
N THR A 56 -9.65 9.55 9.90
CA THR A 56 -10.66 8.82 10.69
C THR A 56 -10.47 9.08 12.18
N GLN A 57 -9.23 9.03 12.67
CA GLN A 57 -8.92 9.32 14.08
C GLN A 57 -9.21 10.78 14.45
N THR A 58 -8.90 11.73 13.56
CA THR A 58 -9.21 13.15 13.77
C THR A 58 -10.72 13.39 13.85
N PHE A 59 -11.49 12.83 12.93
CA PHE A 59 -12.95 12.97 12.94
C PHE A 59 -13.59 12.28 14.13
N ALA A 60 -13.11 11.11 14.54
CA ALA A 60 -13.54 10.45 15.77
C ALA A 60 -13.32 11.34 17.01
N GLY A 61 -12.16 12.02 17.10
CA GLY A 61 -11.92 13.00 18.17
C GLY A 61 -12.78 14.26 18.09
N LEU A 62 -13.33 14.61 16.93
CA LEU A 62 -14.34 15.67 16.82
C LEU A 62 -15.74 15.19 17.22
N VAL A 63 -16.01 13.88 17.18
CA VAL A 63 -17.25 13.28 17.71
C VAL A 63 -17.19 13.23 19.24
N GLY A 64 -16.08 12.74 19.80
CA GLY A 64 -15.89 12.69 21.25
C GLY A 64 -14.63 11.93 21.68
N ASP A 65 -14.32 12.05 22.97
CA ASP A 65 -13.13 11.42 23.56
C ASP A 65 -13.23 9.88 23.57
N LEU A 66 -14.44 9.35 23.76
CA LEU A 66 -14.70 7.90 23.74
C LEU A 66 -14.49 7.33 22.34
N GLU A 67 -15.00 8.00 21.31
CA GLU A 67 -14.87 7.58 19.91
C GLU A 67 -13.41 7.64 19.45
N LEU A 68 -12.68 8.67 19.85
CA LEU A 68 -11.24 8.76 19.62
C LEU A 68 -10.49 7.58 20.25
N ALA A 69 -10.79 7.27 21.52
CA ALA A 69 -10.19 6.16 22.23
C ALA A 69 -10.52 4.82 21.55
N ALA A 70 -11.78 4.62 21.18
CA ALA A 70 -12.27 3.43 20.48
C ALA A 70 -11.53 3.20 19.16
N VAL A 71 -11.45 4.22 18.28
CA VAL A 71 -10.74 4.13 17.00
C VAL A 71 -9.24 3.89 17.20
N SER A 72 -8.62 4.53 18.21
CA SER A 72 -7.19 4.39 18.47
C SER A 72 -6.84 2.97 18.96
N VAL A 73 -7.64 2.42 19.88
CA VAL A 73 -7.44 1.09 20.45
C VAL A 73 -7.75 0.01 19.41
N GLU A 74 -8.85 0.14 18.67
CA GLU A 74 -9.19 -0.79 17.58
C GLU A 74 -8.08 -0.81 16.51
N ASN A 75 -7.62 0.36 16.05
CA ASN A 75 -6.60 0.42 15.01
C ASN A 75 -5.24 -0.12 15.47
N SER A 76 -4.87 0.08 16.73
CA SER A 76 -3.57 -0.37 17.24
C SER A 76 -3.54 -1.86 17.55
N VAL A 77 -4.62 -2.41 18.13
CA VAL A 77 -4.66 -3.81 18.59
C VAL A 77 -5.28 -4.73 17.54
N ILE A 78 -6.48 -4.41 17.06
CA ILE A 78 -7.29 -5.29 16.21
C ILE A 78 -6.87 -5.13 14.75
N ALA A 79 -7.07 -3.94 14.17
CA ALA A 79 -6.71 -3.69 12.78
C ALA A 79 -5.20 -3.73 12.57
N GLY A 80 -4.40 -3.29 13.56
CA GLY A 80 -2.94 -3.28 13.49
C GLY A 80 -2.36 -4.69 13.31
N LEU A 81 -2.87 -5.67 14.08
CA LEU A 81 -2.47 -7.07 13.95
C LEU A 81 -2.86 -7.62 12.57
N ALA A 82 -4.11 -7.41 12.14
CA ALA A 82 -4.59 -7.89 10.86
C ALA A 82 -3.81 -7.27 9.67
N PHE A 83 -3.60 -5.95 9.71
CA PHE A 83 -2.82 -5.21 8.73
C PHE A 83 -1.38 -5.72 8.67
N GLY A 84 -0.72 -5.92 9.82
CA GLY A 84 0.64 -6.45 9.88
C GLY A 84 0.78 -7.84 9.25
N VAL A 85 -0.14 -8.75 9.57
CA VAL A 85 -0.19 -10.11 8.99
C VAL A 85 -0.38 -10.04 7.47
N MET A 86 -1.34 -9.24 7.00
CA MET A 86 -1.66 -9.12 5.58
C MET A 86 -0.54 -8.42 4.78
N LEU A 87 0.06 -7.36 5.33
CA LEU A 87 1.18 -6.65 4.72
C LEU A 87 2.42 -7.56 4.65
N GLY A 88 2.69 -8.32 5.71
CA GLY A 88 3.79 -9.28 5.76
C GLY A 88 3.71 -10.31 4.64
N MET A 89 2.54 -10.91 4.40
CA MET A 89 2.34 -11.82 3.26
C MET A 89 2.46 -11.12 1.90
N GLY A 90 2.06 -9.84 1.82
CA GLY A 90 2.23 -9.01 0.62
C GLY A 90 3.69 -8.78 0.22
N SER A 91 4.63 -8.83 1.17
CA SER A 91 6.08 -8.65 0.88
C SER A 91 6.67 -9.76 0.00
N ALA A 92 6.19 -10.99 0.14
CA ALA A 92 6.60 -12.10 -0.72
C ALA A 92 6.17 -11.86 -2.18
N LEU A 93 4.98 -11.28 -2.38
CA LEU A 93 4.46 -10.94 -3.69
C LEU A 93 5.28 -9.83 -4.37
N GLU A 94 5.77 -8.85 -3.61
CA GLU A 94 6.63 -7.79 -4.15
C GLU A 94 7.88 -8.37 -4.82
N THR A 95 8.56 -9.31 -4.12
CA THR A 95 9.73 -10.00 -4.65
C THR A 95 9.39 -10.82 -5.91
N LEU A 96 8.33 -11.64 -5.85
CA LEU A 96 7.91 -12.49 -6.97
C LEU A 96 7.51 -11.68 -8.21
N CYS A 97 6.75 -10.59 -8.03
CA CYS A 97 6.35 -9.70 -9.11
C CYS A 97 7.55 -8.94 -9.69
N GLY A 98 8.47 -8.45 -8.84
CA GLY A 98 9.70 -7.78 -9.28
C GLY A 98 10.59 -8.71 -10.12
N GLN A 99 10.80 -9.94 -9.66
CA GLN A 99 11.56 -10.95 -10.41
C GLN A 99 10.90 -11.33 -11.74
N ALA A 100 9.59 -11.59 -11.72
CA ALA A 100 8.87 -11.93 -12.95
C ALA A 100 8.84 -10.78 -13.95
N PHE A 101 8.74 -9.53 -13.48
CA PHE A 101 8.78 -8.36 -14.35
C PHE A 101 10.17 -8.18 -14.97
N GLY A 102 11.23 -8.28 -14.16
CA GLY A 102 12.61 -8.24 -14.64
C GLY A 102 12.95 -9.35 -15.64
N ALA A 103 12.34 -10.53 -15.48
CA ALA A 103 12.47 -11.65 -16.42
C ALA A 103 11.54 -11.56 -17.65
N GLY A 104 10.80 -10.46 -17.84
CA GLY A 104 9.86 -10.26 -18.95
C GLY A 104 8.60 -11.13 -18.90
N LYS A 105 8.33 -11.81 -17.79
CA LYS A 105 7.20 -12.76 -17.63
C LYS A 105 5.93 -12.04 -17.17
N LEU A 106 5.42 -11.11 -17.97
CA LEU A 106 4.25 -10.27 -17.60
C LEU A 106 3.01 -11.07 -17.21
N ARG A 107 2.74 -12.21 -17.87
CA ARG A 107 1.62 -13.11 -17.50
C ARG A 107 1.72 -13.64 -16.07
N MET A 108 2.95 -13.87 -15.59
CA MET A 108 3.16 -14.40 -14.24
C MET A 108 2.78 -13.40 -13.15
N LEU A 109 2.90 -12.09 -13.40
CA LEU A 109 2.48 -11.06 -12.43
C LEU A 109 0.99 -11.20 -12.10
N GLY A 110 0.16 -11.39 -13.13
CA GLY A 110 -1.29 -11.58 -12.94
C GLY A 110 -1.62 -12.88 -12.19
N ILE A 111 -0.90 -13.96 -12.49
CA ILE A 111 -1.06 -15.25 -11.79
C ILE A 111 -0.67 -15.11 -10.31
N TYR A 112 0.44 -14.43 -10.01
CA TYR A 112 0.84 -14.20 -8.62
C TYR A 112 -0.17 -13.33 -7.87
N MET A 113 -0.67 -12.27 -8.50
CA MET A 113 -1.72 -11.42 -7.91
C MET A 113 -2.99 -12.24 -7.56
N GLN A 114 -3.50 -13.05 -8.50
CA GLN A 114 -4.69 -13.87 -8.28
C GLN A 114 -4.48 -14.93 -7.19
N ARG A 115 -3.31 -15.58 -7.16
CA ARG A 115 -2.96 -16.53 -6.09
C ARG A 115 -2.91 -15.84 -4.73
N SER A 116 -2.33 -14.64 -4.67
CA SER A 116 -2.33 -13.84 -3.45
C SER A 116 -3.72 -13.42 -3.01
N TRP A 117 -4.66 -13.13 -3.92
CA TRP A 117 -6.05 -12.89 -3.54
C TRP A 117 -6.66 -14.10 -2.83
N VAL A 118 -6.50 -15.31 -3.38
CA VAL A 118 -7.04 -16.52 -2.73
C VAL A 118 -6.45 -16.71 -1.32
N ILE A 119 -5.14 -16.54 -1.18
CA ILE A 119 -4.45 -16.67 0.12
C ILE A 119 -4.94 -15.60 1.10
N LEU A 120 -4.93 -14.33 0.70
CA LEU A 120 -5.28 -13.22 1.59
C LEU A 120 -6.76 -13.22 1.96
N ILE A 121 -7.67 -13.61 1.06
CA ILE A 121 -9.10 -13.78 1.39
C ILE A 121 -9.26 -14.86 2.46
N PHE A 122 -8.58 -16.00 2.29
CA PHE A 122 -8.59 -17.06 3.30
C PHE A 122 -8.03 -16.56 4.63
N THR A 123 -6.93 -15.79 4.63
CA THR A 123 -6.42 -15.16 5.84
C THR A 123 -7.42 -14.18 6.45
N SER A 124 -8.11 -13.35 5.66
CA SER A 124 -9.15 -12.44 6.17
C SER A 124 -10.25 -13.20 6.92
N PHE A 125 -10.67 -14.38 6.43
CA PHE A 125 -11.59 -15.24 7.17
C PHE A 125 -11.01 -15.71 8.52
N LEU A 126 -9.73 -16.10 8.56
CA LEU A 126 -9.07 -16.50 9.80
C LEU A 126 -8.89 -15.34 10.80
N LEU A 127 -8.77 -14.11 10.31
CA LEU A 127 -8.62 -12.90 11.13
C LEU A 127 -9.97 -12.31 11.58
N THR A 128 -11.07 -12.62 10.90
CA THR A 128 -12.41 -12.10 11.22
C THR A 128 -12.83 -12.35 12.67
N PRO A 129 -12.57 -13.51 13.31
CA PRO A 129 -12.89 -13.70 14.73
C PRO A 129 -12.25 -12.67 15.66
N ILE A 130 -11.07 -12.12 15.33
CA ILE A 130 -10.41 -11.09 16.15
C ILE A 130 -11.24 -9.80 16.16
N TYR A 131 -11.90 -9.47 15.04
CA TYR A 131 -12.82 -8.33 14.95
C TYR A 131 -14.15 -8.59 15.68
N ILE A 132 -14.69 -9.81 15.58
CA ILE A 132 -15.97 -10.17 16.22
C ILE A 132 -15.82 -10.21 17.76
N TYR A 133 -14.69 -10.70 18.25
CA TYR A 133 -14.42 -10.82 19.69
C TYR A 133 -13.52 -9.70 20.20
N SER A 134 -13.52 -8.53 19.57
CA SER A 134 -12.66 -7.42 20.00
C SER A 134 -12.98 -6.94 21.43
N PRO A 135 -14.23 -6.82 21.93
CA PRO A 135 -14.45 -6.36 23.31
C PRO A 135 -13.72 -7.20 24.38
N PRO A 136 -13.88 -8.55 24.46
CA PRO A 136 -13.16 -9.33 25.45
C PRO A 136 -11.64 -9.37 25.24
N ILE A 137 -11.17 -9.23 23.99
CA ILE A 137 -9.72 -9.11 23.71
C ILE A 137 -9.17 -7.82 24.29
N LEU A 138 -9.87 -6.70 24.10
CA LEU A 138 -9.43 -5.39 24.60
C LEU A 138 -9.49 -5.30 26.12
N GLN A 139 -10.55 -5.83 26.74
CA GLN A 139 -10.62 -5.94 28.21
C GLN A 139 -9.49 -6.80 28.77
N PHE A 140 -9.10 -7.87 28.08
CA PHE A 140 -7.94 -8.68 28.47
C PHE A 140 -6.63 -7.87 28.46
N PHE A 141 -6.47 -6.92 27.54
CA PHE A 141 -5.35 -5.99 27.52
C PHE A 141 -5.47 -4.82 28.51
N GLY A 142 -6.53 -4.79 29.32
CA GLY A 142 -6.72 -3.82 30.40
C GLY A 142 -7.52 -2.58 30.00
N GLU A 143 -8.15 -2.58 28.82
CA GLU A 143 -9.06 -1.50 28.44
C GLU A 143 -10.35 -1.53 29.26
N THR A 144 -10.95 -0.36 29.43
CA THR A 144 -12.23 -0.24 30.15
C THR A 144 -13.35 -0.90 29.37
N GLU A 145 -14.42 -1.30 30.06
CA GLU A 145 -15.63 -1.85 29.43
C GLU A 145 -16.18 -0.90 28.35
N GLU A 146 -16.26 0.39 28.67
CA GLU A 146 -16.82 1.42 27.78
C GLU A 146 -16.01 1.56 26.47
N ILE A 147 -14.68 1.66 26.57
CA ILE A 147 -13.79 1.72 25.39
C ILE A 147 -13.86 0.41 24.60
N SER A 148 -13.86 -0.72 25.29
CA SER A 148 -13.87 -2.05 24.67
C SER A 148 -15.15 -2.30 23.86
N GLN A 149 -16.30 -1.85 24.36
CA GLN A 149 -17.58 -1.98 23.64
C GLN A 149 -17.63 -1.03 22.42
N ALA A 150 -17.20 0.22 22.57
CA ALA A 150 -17.17 1.18 21.45
C ALA A 150 -16.17 0.75 20.35
N ALA A 151 -14.97 0.31 20.73
CA ALA A 151 -14.00 -0.28 19.79
C ALA A 151 -14.53 -1.58 19.18
N GLY A 152 -15.33 -2.32 19.94
CA GLY A 152 -16.08 -3.50 19.49
C GLY A 152 -17.00 -3.22 18.33
N GLU A 153 -17.88 -2.24 18.51
CA GLU A 153 -18.81 -1.79 17.48
C GLU A 153 -18.05 -1.32 16.24
N PHE A 154 -17.03 -0.46 16.41
CA PHE A 154 -16.21 0.01 15.31
C PHE A 154 -15.52 -1.16 14.56
N ALA A 155 -14.95 -2.13 15.28
CA ALA A 155 -14.30 -3.30 14.67
C ALA A 155 -15.26 -4.10 13.77
N LEU A 156 -16.52 -4.28 14.19
CA LEU A 156 -17.51 -5.00 13.37
C LEU A 156 -17.75 -4.28 12.02
N TRP A 157 -17.84 -2.95 12.04
CA TRP A 157 -17.98 -2.13 10.84
C TRP A 157 -16.72 -2.11 9.97
N MET A 158 -15.56 -2.45 10.52
CA MET A 158 -14.28 -2.53 9.81
C MET A 158 -14.01 -3.89 9.16
N ILE A 159 -14.87 -4.91 9.37
CA ILE A 159 -14.73 -6.22 8.71
C ILE A 159 -14.69 -6.10 7.17
N PRO A 160 -15.54 -5.32 6.49
CA PRO A 160 -15.41 -5.14 5.03
C PRO A 160 -14.04 -4.60 4.59
N GLN A 161 -13.43 -3.71 5.39
CA GLN A 161 -12.08 -3.18 5.11
C GLN A 161 -11.04 -4.31 5.12
N LEU A 162 -11.15 -5.26 6.05
CA LEU A 162 -10.25 -6.42 6.14
C LEU A 162 -10.23 -7.22 4.83
N PHE A 163 -11.39 -7.44 4.21
CA PHE A 163 -11.48 -8.11 2.90
C PHE A 163 -11.03 -7.20 1.76
N ALA A 164 -11.27 -5.89 1.84
CA ALA A 164 -10.76 -4.94 0.86
C ALA A 164 -9.22 -4.93 0.81
N TYR A 165 -8.53 -5.07 1.95
CA TYR A 165 -7.08 -5.21 1.98
C TYR A 165 -6.57 -6.46 1.25
N ALA A 166 -7.33 -7.56 1.28
CA ALA A 166 -6.95 -8.80 0.60
C ALA A 166 -6.85 -8.60 -0.91
N PHE A 167 -7.68 -7.73 -1.48
CA PHE A 167 -7.60 -7.35 -2.89
C PHE A 167 -6.57 -6.25 -3.14
N ASN A 168 -6.54 -5.23 -2.28
CA ASN A 168 -5.78 -4.01 -2.50
C ASN A 168 -4.26 -4.27 -2.44
N PHE A 169 -3.75 -5.01 -1.45
CA PHE A 169 -2.30 -5.25 -1.34
C PHE A 169 -1.71 -5.94 -2.58
N PRO A 170 -2.30 -7.02 -3.12
CA PRO A 170 -1.77 -7.62 -4.34
C PRO A 170 -1.83 -6.71 -5.56
N ILE A 171 -2.90 -5.91 -5.71
CA ILE A 171 -3.02 -4.94 -6.79
C ILE A 171 -1.91 -3.89 -6.71
N GLN A 172 -1.63 -3.37 -5.51
CA GLN A 172 -0.55 -2.41 -5.31
C GLN A 172 0.80 -3.00 -5.70
N LYS A 173 1.13 -4.22 -5.24
CA LYS A 173 2.40 -4.87 -5.60
C LYS A 173 2.51 -5.16 -7.10
N PHE A 174 1.41 -5.55 -7.74
CA PHE A 174 1.31 -5.74 -9.18
C PHE A 174 1.61 -4.45 -9.97
N LEU A 175 1.03 -3.32 -9.56
CA LEU A 175 1.24 -2.02 -10.21
C LEU A 175 2.63 -1.44 -9.90
N GLN A 176 3.12 -1.59 -8.65
CA GLN A 176 4.46 -1.18 -8.22
C GLN A 176 5.54 -1.87 -9.04
N ALA A 177 5.45 -3.20 -9.22
CA ALA A 177 6.42 -3.96 -10.01
C ALA A 177 6.50 -3.51 -11.48
N GLN A 178 5.38 -3.04 -12.04
CA GLN A 178 5.31 -2.49 -13.40
C GLN A 178 5.66 -1.00 -13.49
N ARG A 179 6.11 -0.38 -12.38
CA ARG A 179 6.41 1.05 -12.28
C ARG A 179 5.21 1.96 -12.58
N LYS A 180 3.97 1.46 -12.45
CA LYS A 180 2.72 2.24 -12.61
C LYS A 180 2.36 3.03 -11.35
N VAL A 181 3.37 3.58 -10.67
CA VAL A 181 3.24 4.21 -9.36
C VAL A 181 2.46 5.52 -9.40
N LEU A 182 2.50 6.24 -10.52
CA LEU A 182 1.73 7.48 -10.71
C LEU A 182 0.22 7.22 -10.72
N VAL A 183 -0.21 6.07 -11.25
CA VAL A 183 -1.63 5.68 -11.24
C VAL A 183 -2.11 5.47 -9.81
N MET A 184 -1.33 4.79 -8.98
CA MET A 184 -1.66 4.60 -7.57
C MET A 184 -1.70 5.92 -6.81
N ALA A 185 -0.76 6.84 -7.09
CA ALA A 185 -0.73 8.16 -6.47
C ALA A 185 -2.02 8.95 -6.71
N TRP A 186 -2.49 9.01 -7.97
CA TRP A 186 -3.74 9.68 -8.29
C TRP A 186 -4.96 9.01 -7.65
N ILE A 187 -5.03 7.67 -7.68
CA ILE A 187 -6.12 6.93 -7.04
C ILE A 187 -6.13 7.23 -5.53
N SER A 188 -4.98 7.16 -4.86
CA SER A 188 -4.89 7.42 -3.42
C SER A 188 -5.22 8.87 -3.07
N ALA A 189 -4.86 9.85 -3.90
CA ALA A 189 -5.28 11.24 -3.70
C ALA A 189 -6.81 11.40 -3.80
N ILE A 190 -7.44 10.81 -4.81
CA ILE A 190 -8.89 10.86 -5.00
C ILE A 190 -9.60 10.18 -3.83
N VAL A 191 -9.14 8.98 -3.45
CA VAL A 191 -9.68 8.24 -2.30
C VAL A 191 -9.56 9.05 -1.02
N LEU A 192 -8.43 9.74 -0.79
CA LEU A 192 -8.24 10.58 0.39
C LEU A 192 -9.24 11.74 0.46
N VAL A 193 -9.48 12.42 -0.68
CA VAL A 193 -10.46 13.52 -0.74
C VAL A 193 -11.87 12.99 -0.50
N ILE A 194 -12.23 11.87 -1.14
CA ILE A 194 -13.55 11.24 -0.94
C ILE A 194 -13.71 10.80 0.52
N HIS A 195 -12.71 10.16 1.10
CA HIS A 195 -12.71 9.74 2.50
C HIS A 195 -12.92 10.93 3.45
N ALA A 196 -12.15 12.01 3.28
CA ALA A 196 -12.29 13.21 4.09
C ALA A 196 -13.71 13.82 4.02
N LEU A 197 -14.28 13.88 2.81
CA LEU A 197 -15.62 14.42 2.60
C LEU A 197 -16.71 13.51 3.20
N LEU A 198 -16.62 12.19 2.98
CA LEU A 198 -17.61 11.25 3.47
C LEU A 198 -17.55 11.13 5.00
N SER A 199 -16.37 11.03 5.60
CA SER A 199 -16.22 11.00 7.06
C SER A 199 -16.75 12.29 7.69
N TRP A 200 -16.46 13.46 7.11
CA TRP A 200 -17.04 14.71 7.60
C TRP A 200 -18.58 14.71 7.54
N VAL A 201 -19.16 14.23 6.44
CA VAL A 201 -20.62 14.21 6.27
C VAL A 201 -21.27 13.19 7.20
N PHE A 202 -20.81 11.94 7.22
CA PHE A 202 -21.46 10.87 7.97
C PHE A 202 -21.22 11.00 9.47
N MET A 203 -19.98 11.20 9.90
CA MET A 203 -19.65 11.29 11.33
C MET A 203 -20.21 12.56 11.96
N LEU A 204 -20.06 13.72 11.31
CA LEU A 204 -20.35 15.02 11.92
C LEU A 204 -21.65 15.67 11.44
N GLN A 205 -21.88 15.77 10.13
CA GLN A 205 -23.06 16.51 9.61
C GLN A 205 -24.37 15.74 9.79
N TRP A 206 -24.36 14.43 9.54
CA TRP A 206 -25.54 13.57 9.72
C TRP A 206 -25.61 12.94 11.12
N GLY A 207 -24.56 13.11 11.92
CA GLY A 207 -24.52 12.67 13.32
C GLY A 207 -24.54 11.15 13.47
N TRP A 208 -23.98 10.40 12.52
CA TRP A 208 -23.84 8.94 12.67
C TRP A 208 -22.72 8.55 13.64
N GLY A 209 -21.90 9.52 14.08
CA GLY A 209 -20.87 9.32 15.09
C GLY A 209 -19.81 8.33 14.62
N LEU A 210 -19.43 7.41 15.52
CA LEU A 210 -18.37 6.43 15.30
C LEU A 210 -18.58 5.50 14.09
N VAL A 211 -19.84 5.22 13.73
CA VAL A 211 -20.20 4.28 12.66
C VAL A 211 -20.18 4.93 11.27
N GLY A 212 -20.20 6.27 11.22
CA GLY A 212 -20.23 7.05 9.96
C GLY A 212 -18.91 7.03 9.20
#